data_AF-A0AAV8ETF1-F1
#
_entry.id   AF-A0AAV8ETF1-F1
#
_cell.length_a   1.000
_cell.length_b   1.000
_cell.length_c   1.000
_cell.angle_alpha   90.00
_cell.angle_beta   90.00
_cell.angle_gamma   90.00
#
_symmetry.space_group_name_H-M   'P 1'
#
loop_
_entity.id
_entity.type
_entity.pdbx_description
1 polymer ?
#
loop_
_entity_poly.entity_id
_entity_poly.type
_entity_poly.pdbx_seq_one_letter_code
_entity_poly.pdbx_strand_id
1 'polypeptide(L)'
;MRLKGDSNTTKPSLHLEYGDKTVQTSEAGIATAISKATVEKAGEGKGISDKPITLVVKKKSVPDLTLVDLPGITRVPVKGQPNDIYEQISKIIMEYIAPKESIILNVLSATVDFPTCESIQMSRQVDQLGERTLAVVTKSDKAPEGLLEKVMMDDVHIGLGYVCVRNRVGDETYEQARVEEERLFKLHPMLSQIDKSMIGIPVLADRLTQIQASLIAKCLPDIVQKIDDKLNRSTTELNSMPQNLSTVADAMKALIHIKKLVRRSLENLLIRGEFDELNPDDYSLHGTARITDMLHEYHAGLPKKCPTTDEEFLMEEGKGDSRDQRNKASKLHA
;
A
#
# COMPACT_ATOMS: atom_id res chain seq x y z
N MET A 1 11.57 14.12 6.86
CA MET A 1 13.02 14.08 7.13
C MET A 1 13.49 12.62 7.17
N ARG A 2 14.60 12.31 6.52
CA ARG A 2 15.26 11.01 6.52
C ARG A 2 16.67 11.17 7.09
N LEU A 3 16.88 10.67 8.30
CA LEU A 3 18.18 10.52 8.92
C LEU A 3 18.82 9.24 8.37
N LYS A 4 20.06 9.34 7.92
CA LYS A 4 20.86 8.21 7.45
C LYS A 4 22.20 8.19 8.15
N GLY A 5 22.45 7.12 8.90
CA GLY A 5 23.73 6.85 9.51
C GLY A 5 24.74 6.46 8.45
N ASP A 6 25.85 7.18 8.36
CA ASP A 6 26.95 6.81 7.47
C ASP A 6 28.28 6.81 8.22
N SER A 7 28.79 5.60 8.46
CA SER A 7 30.05 5.33 9.16
C SER A 7 31.26 5.92 8.45
N ASN A 8 31.18 6.10 7.12
CA ASN A 8 32.30 6.50 6.27
C ASN A 8 32.34 8.00 5.98
N THR A 9 31.30 8.75 6.38
CA THR A 9 31.19 10.18 6.08
C THR A 9 31.83 11.04 7.19
N THR A 10 32.81 11.86 6.81
CA THR A 10 33.51 12.82 7.71
C THR A 10 32.81 14.17 7.83
N LYS A 11 31.95 14.54 6.88
CA LYS A 11 31.18 15.81 6.89
C LYS A 11 29.70 15.55 6.67
N PRO A 12 28.79 16.12 7.48
CA PRO A 12 27.36 15.92 7.28
C PRO A 12 26.94 16.45 5.91
N SER A 13 26.08 15.71 5.20
CA SER A 13 25.47 16.16 3.95
C SER A 13 23.97 16.29 4.14
N LEU A 14 23.44 17.44 3.71
CA LEU A 14 22.03 17.79 3.84
C LEU A 14 21.51 18.26 2.49
N HIS A 15 20.41 17.66 2.04
CA HIS A 15 19.75 18.08 0.81
C HIS A 15 18.24 17.89 0.88
N LEU A 16 17.51 18.73 0.15
CA LEU A 16 16.07 18.64 -0.02
C LEU A 16 15.75 17.97 -1.36
N GLU A 17 14.81 17.03 -1.34
CA GLU A 17 14.24 16.37 -2.52
C GLU A 17 12.75 16.75 -2.60
N TYR A 18 12.32 17.36 -3.72
CA TYR A 18 10.91 17.67 -3.96
C TYR A 18 10.60 17.77 -5.46
N GLY A 19 9.59 17.02 -5.93
CA GLY A 19 9.42 16.79 -7.37
C GLY A 19 10.68 16.16 -7.97
N ASP A 20 11.14 16.67 -9.11
CA ASP A 20 12.35 16.19 -9.78
C ASP A 20 13.62 16.97 -9.40
N LYS A 21 13.57 17.76 -8.31
CA LYS A 21 14.66 18.64 -7.88
C LYS A 21 15.35 18.10 -6.63
N THR A 22 16.68 18.23 -6.63
CA THR A 22 17.54 18.02 -5.47
C THR A 22 18.31 19.30 -5.17
N VAL A 23 18.13 19.85 -3.97
CA VAL A 23 18.75 21.12 -3.55
C VAL A 23 19.67 20.87 -2.35
N GLN A 24 20.98 21.05 -2.54
CA GLN A 24 21.95 20.99 -1.45
C GLN A 24 21.76 22.16 -0.48
N THR A 25 21.87 21.89 0.82
CA THR A 25 21.71 22.91 1.87
C THR A 25 22.71 22.70 3.01
N SER A 26 22.91 23.73 3.83
CA SER A 26 23.60 23.66 5.11
C SER A 26 22.61 23.68 6.27
N GLU A 27 23.06 23.37 7.48
CA GLU A 27 22.24 23.46 8.70
C GLU A 27 21.69 24.89 8.93
N ALA A 28 22.47 25.92 8.63
CA ALA A 28 22.03 27.31 8.75
C ALA A 28 21.02 27.75 7.66
N GLY A 29 21.17 27.22 6.44
CA GLY A 29 20.31 27.58 5.30
C GLY A 29 19.03 26.75 5.19
N ILE A 30 18.88 25.70 5.99
CA ILE A 30 17.84 24.68 5.84
C ILE A 30 16.42 25.25 5.98
N ALA A 31 16.21 26.16 6.94
CA ALA A 31 14.91 26.77 7.19
C ALA A 31 14.46 27.61 5.98
N THR A 32 15.37 28.39 5.42
CA THR A 32 15.13 29.20 4.22
C THR A 32 14.86 28.32 3.00
N ALA A 33 15.62 27.23 2.84
CA ALA A 33 15.46 26.29 1.73
C ALA A 33 14.10 25.56 1.81
N ILE A 34 13.68 25.13 3.00
CA ILE A 34 12.35 24.53 3.23
C ILE A 34 11.26 25.55 2.90
N SER A 35 11.35 26.78 3.43
CA SER A 35 10.37 27.84 3.16
C SER A 35 10.20 28.11 1.66
N LYS A 36 11.31 28.22 0.93
CA LYS A 36 11.30 28.40 -0.53
C LYS A 36 10.63 27.22 -1.25
N ALA A 37 10.95 25.99 -0.85
CA ALA A 37 10.34 24.79 -1.44
C ALA A 37 8.83 24.70 -1.15
N THR A 38 8.40 25.09 0.05
CA THR A 38 6.99 25.16 0.44
C THR A 38 6.24 26.17 -0.42
N VAL A 39 6.78 27.38 -0.61
CA VAL A 39 6.17 28.40 -1.48
C VAL A 39 6.08 27.92 -2.93
N GLU A 40 7.11 27.24 -3.44
CA GLU A 40 7.08 26.69 -4.81
C GLU A 40 6.00 25.61 -4.99
N LYS A 41 5.71 24.83 -3.95
CA LYS A 41 4.75 23.71 -4.01
C LYS A 41 3.32 24.09 -3.67
N ALA A 42 3.13 24.90 -2.63
CA ALA A 42 1.82 25.29 -2.12
C ALA A 42 1.36 26.68 -2.60
N GLY A 43 2.25 27.45 -3.26
CA GLY A 43 2.02 28.82 -3.69
C GLY A 43 2.40 29.85 -2.62
N GLU A 44 2.35 31.14 -2.99
CA GLU A 44 2.66 32.28 -2.08
C GLU A 44 1.55 32.55 -1.04
N GLY A 45 0.42 31.84 -1.14
CA GLY A 45 -0.71 31.95 -0.23
C GLY A 45 -0.63 31.00 0.97
N LYS A 46 -1.73 30.90 1.73
CA LYS A 46 -1.88 29.93 2.84
C LYS A 46 -2.40 28.57 2.37
N GLY A 47 -2.10 28.21 1.12
CA GLY A 47 -2.53 26.95 0.51
C GLY A 47 -1.83 25.74 1.14
N ILE A 48 -2.39 24.56 0.91
CA ILE A 48 -1.82 23.28 1.34
C ILE A 48 -1.63 22.40 0.10
N SER A 49 -0.56 21.60 0.13
CA SER A 49 -0.22 20.62 -0.89
C SER A 49 0.07 19.29 -0.19
N ASP A 50 -0.44 18.20 -0.76
CA ASP A 50 -0.17 16.83 -0.33
C ASP A 50 1.22 16.32 -0.79
N LYS A 51 1.86 17.02 -1.73
CA LYS A 51 3.20 16.66 -2.24
C LYS A 51 4.27 16.86 -1.16
N PRO A 52 5.00 15.79 -0.76
CA PRO A 52 5.98 15.88 0.31
C PRO A 52 7.27 16.59 -0.10
N ILE A 53 7.92 17.23 0.88
CA ILE A 53 9.30 17.73 0.79
C ILE A 53 10.18 16.84 1.65
N THR A 54 11.14 16.16 1.04
CA THR A 54 12.01 15.21 1.75
C THR A 54 13.35 15.85 2.05
N LEU A 55 13.58 16.19 3.31
CA LEU A 55 14.92 16.50 3.81
C LEU A 55 15.70 15.21 4.08
N VAL A 56 16.83 15.02 3.43
CA VAL A 56 17.77 13.93 3.71
C VAL A 56 18.97 14.49 4.47
N VAL A 57 19.27 13.90 5.63
CA VAL A 57 20.42 14.26 6.47
C VAL A 57 21.28 13.02 6.66
N LYS A 58 22.50 13.04 6.11
CA LYS A 58 23.49 12.00 6.33
C LYS A 58 24.53 12.50 7.32
N LYS A 59 24.71 11.79 8.42
CA LYS A 59 25.66 12.15 9.48
C LYS A 59 26.24 10.87 10.09
N LYS A 60 27.45 10.97 10.64
CA LYS A 60 28.02 9.86 11.42
C LYS A 60 27.25 9.71 12.74
N SER A 61 27.00 8.45 13.14
CA SER A 61 26.37 8.12 14.43
C SER A 61 24.94 8.64 14.63
N VAL A 62 24.16 8.80 13.56
CA VAL A 62 22.70 9.00 13.66
C VAL A 62 21.97 7.70 13.30
N PRO A 63 20.83 7.39 13.93
CA PRO A 63 20.03 6.23 13.54
C PRO A 63 19.38 6.44 12.17
N ASP A 64 19.11 5.34 11.48
CA ASP A 64 18.28 5.35 10.29
C ASP A 64 16.81 5.53 10.68
N LEU A 65 16.36 6.79 10.65
CA LEU A 65 15.03 7.18 11.09
C LEU A 65 14.37 8.08 10.05
N THR A 66 13.11 7.78 9.75
CA THR A 66 12.26 8.65 8.93
C THR A 66 11.24 9.32 9.83
N LEU A 67 11.30 10.64 9.92
CA LEU A 67 10.29 11.45 10.59
C LEU A 67 9.45 12.16 9.53
N VAL A 68 8.13 12.05 9.62
CA VAL A 68 7.21 12.80 8.77
C VAL A 68 6.62 13.92 9.63
N ASP A 69 6.85 15.16 9.21
CA ASP A 69 6.20 16.32 9.79
C ASP A 69 4.93 16.61 8.98
N LEU A 70 3.80 16.74 9.68
CA LEU A 70 2.48 16.88 9.07
C LEU A 70 1.93 18.29 9.32
N PRO A 71 1.07 18.82 8.44
CA PRO A 71 0.47 20.13 8.65
C PRO A 71 -0.26 20.23 9.99
N GLY A 72 -0.11 21.38 10.66
CA GLY A 72 -0.83 21.65 11.90
C GLY A 72 -2.35 21.67 11.68
N ILE A 73 -3.10 21.05 12.60
CA ILE A 73 -4.53 20.90 12.46
C ILE A 73 -5.24 22.25 12.71
N THR A 74 -6.05 22.70 11.76
CA THR A 74 -6.85 23.93 11.87
C THR A 74 -8.31 23.62 11.52
N ARG A 75 -9.24 23.94 12.44
CA ARG A 75 -10.69 23.69 12.24
C ARG A 75 -11.39 24.81 11.49
N VAL A 76 -10.91 26.05 11.65
CA VAL A 76 -11.53 27.24 11.07
C VAL A 76 -10.57 27.85 10.05
N PRO A 77 -10.99 28.01 8.79
CA PRO A 77 -10.15 28.63 7.78
C PRO A 77 -9.89 30.09 8.14
N VAL A 78 -8.62 30.51 8.05
CA VAL A 78 -8.26 31.93 8.17
C VAL A 78 -8.25 32.59 6.79
N LYS A 79 -8.30 33.93 6.75
CA LYS A 79 -8.29 34.69 5.49
C LYS A 79 -7.14 34.22 4.58
N GLY A 80 -7.48 33.77 3.38
CA GLY A 80 -6.55 33.24 2.37
C GLY A 80 -6.42 31.71 2.33
N GLN A 81 -7.12 30.97 3.21
CA GLN A 81 -7.27 29.51 3.13
C GLN A 81 -8.61 29.13 2.48
N PRO A 82 -8.68 27.99 1.79
CA PRO A 82 -9.93 27.45 1.28
C PRO A 82 -10.84 26.98 2.44
N ASN A 83 -12.15 26.91 2.19
CA ASN A 83 -13.13 26.55 3.24
C ASN A 83 -12.98 25.11 3.73
N ASP A 84 -12.48 24.22 2.87
CA ASP A 84 -12.27 22.79 3.13
C ASP A 84 -10.85 22.48 3.65
N ILE A 85 -10.18 23.46 4.26
CA ILE A 85 -8.79 23.31 4.72
C ILE A 85 -8.64 22.20 5.76
N TYR A 86 -9.64 22.03 6.62
CA TYR A 86 -9.64 21.00 7.66
C TYR A 86 -9.69 19.60 7.03
N GLU A 87 -10.56 19.40 6.05
CA GLU A 87 -10.72 18.14 5.33
C GLU A 87 -9.44 17.78 4.57
N GLN A 88 -8.80 18.76 3.92
CA GLN A 88 -7.53 18.55 3.23
C GLN A 88 -6.41 18.15 4.20
N ILE A 89 -6.26 18.85 5.33
CA ILE A 89 -5.26 18.52 6.36
C ILE A 89 -5.54 17.13 6.95
N SER A 90 -6.79 16.87 7.32
CA SER A 90 -7.19 15.58 7.88
C SER A 90 -6.89 14.43 6.93
N LYS A 91 -7.19 14.60 5.63
CA LYS A 91 -6.88 13.60 4.61
C LYS A 91 -5.37 13.31 4.54
N ILE A 92 -4.53 14.35 4.52
CA ILE A 92 -3.07 14.20 4.51
C ILE A 92 -2.62 13.46 5.77
N ILE A 93 -3.08 13.88 6.96
CA ILE A 93 -2.68 13.24 8.22
C ILE A 93 -3.06 11.75 8.22
N MET A 94 -4.31 11.45 7.86
CA MET A 94 -4.85 10.08 7.87
C MET A 94 -4.07 9.15 6.93
N GLU A 95 -3.59 9.63 5.78
CA GLU A 95 -2.75 8.85 4.87
C GLU A 95 -1.46 8.36 5.54
N TYR A 96 -0.86 9.19 6.41
CA TYR A 96 0.38 8.84 7.12
C TYR A 96 0.17 8.04 8.41
N ILE A 97 -0.94 8.28 9.13
CA ILE A 97 -1.21 7.61 10.41
C ILE A 97 -2.02 6.31 10.28
N ALA A 98 -2.74 6.09 9.17
CA ALA A 98 -3.53 4.87 8.97
C ALA A 98 -2.71 3.57 8.85
N PRO A 99 -1.54 3.53 8.18
CA PRO A 99 -0.71 2.32 8.13
C PRO A 99 -0.29 1.87 9.54
N LYS A 100 -0.41 0.57 9.83
CA LYS A 100 -0.12 0.00 11.16
C LYS A 100 1.37 0.03 11.49
N GLU A 101 2.20 0.10 10.47
CA GLU A 101 3.67 0.15 10.57
C GLU A 101 4.19 1.55 10.99
N SER A 102 3.32 2.57 11.04
CA SER A 102 3.67 3.94 11.39
C SER A 102 3.52 4.22 12.89
N ILE A 103 4.55 4.76 13.53
CA ILE A 103 4.47 5.31 14.90
C ILE A 103 3.78 6.67 14.86
N ILE A 104 2.80 6.87 15.73
CA ILE A 104 2.11 8.16 15.87
C ILE A 104 2.74 8.92 17.03
N LEU A 105 3.27 10.11 16.75
CA LEU A 105 3.80 11.02 17.76
C LEU A 105 2.80 12.16 17.99
N ASN A 106 1.99 12.05 19.04
CA ASN A 106 1.03 13.08 19.40
C ASN A 106 1.71 14.18 20.20
N VAL A 107 1.94 15.34 19.58
CA VAL A 107 2.48 16.51 20.26
C VAL A 107 1.34 17.29 20.92
N LEU A 108 1.37 17.35 22.25
CA LEU A 108 0.36 18.00 23.09
C LEU A 108 0.98 19.20 23.82
N SER A 109 0.16 20.18 24.20
CA SER A 109 0.59 21.29 25.07
C SER A 109 0.15 21.01 26.50
N ALA A 110 1.04 21.20 27.48
CA ALA A 110 0.69 21.08 28.90
C ALA A 110 -0.44 22.05 29.30
N THR A 111 -0.58 23.16 28.57
CA THR A 111 -1.54 24.23 28.84
C THR A 111 -2.98 23.89 28.46
N VAL A 112 -3.23 22.78 27.78
CA VAL A 112 -4.58 22.39 27.32
C VAL A 112 -4.96 21.04 27.92
N ASP A 113 -6.25 20.71 27.86
CA ASP A 113 -6.73 19.39 28.28
C ASP A 113 -6.61 18.41 27.13
N PHE A 114 -5.89 17.30 27.35
CA PHE A 114 -5.57 16.33 26.29
C PHE A 114 -6.80 15.76 25.56
N PRO A 115 -7.93 15.46 26.22
CA PRO A 115 -9.13 14.98 25.53
C PRO A 115 -9.70 15.96 24.48
N THR A 116 -9.36 17.25 24.58
CA THR A 116 -9.84 18.29 23.63
C THR A 116 -8.98 18.38 22.37
N CYS A 117 -7.81 17.74 22.37
CA CYS A 117 -6.85 17.81 21.26
C CYS A 117 -7.30 16.97 20.07
N GLU A 118 -7.37 17.61 18.90
CA GLU A 118 -7.74 16.94 17.65
C GLU A 118 -6.78 15.81 17.26
N SER A 119 -5.48 15.97 17.57
CA SER A 119 -4.48 14.93 17.32
C SER A 119 -4.78 13.62 18.05
N ILE A 120 -5.31 13.69 19.28
CA ILE A 120 -5.77 12.52 20.04
C ILE A 120 -6.99 11.89 19.37
N GLN A 121 -7.95 12.70 18.94
CA GLN A 121 -9.14 12.19 18.25
C GLN A 121 -8.76 11.44 16.97
N MET A 122 -7.89 12.03 16.15
CA MET A 122 -7.42 11.41 14.90
C MET A 122 -6.60 10.14 15.16
N SER A 123 -5.68 10.14 16.12
CA SER A 123 -4.88 8.94 16.43
C SER A 123 -5.74 7.78 16.92
N ARG A 124 -6.76 8.05 17.75
CA ARG A 124 -7.67 6.99 18.25
C ARG A 124 -8.54 6.36 17.18
N GLN A 125 -8.80 7.05 16.06
CA GLN A 125 -9.53 6.47 14.93
C GLN A 125 -8.74 5.33 14.27
N VAL A 126 -7.41 5.36 14.35
CA VAL A 126 -6.51 4.39 13.69
C VAL A 126 -5.70 3.54 14.68
N ASP A 127 -5.72 3.88 15.96
CA ASP A 127 -4.99 3.23 17.06
C ASP A 127 -5.77 3.38 18.38
N GLN A 128 -6.90 2.69 18.50
CA GLN A 128 -7.81 2.82 19.65
C GLN A 128 -7.20 2.35 20.98
N LEU A 129 -6.29 1.37 20.93
CA LEU A 129 -5.58 0.82 22.10
C LEU A 129 -4.25 1.54 22.39
N GLY A 130 -3.82 2.45 21.51
CA GLY A 130 -2.57 3.20 21.68
C GLY A 130 -1.30 2.35 21.53
N GLU A 131 -1.35 1.23 20.79
CA GLU A 131 -0.23 0.29 20.67
C GLU A 131 1.00 0.90 19.97
N ARG A 132 0.78 1.94 19.17
CA ARG A 132 1.81 2.61 18.36
C ARG A 132 1.77 4.14 18.50
N THR A 133 1.07 4.65 19.50
CA THR A 133 0.91 6.09 19.77
C THR A 133 1.70 6.48 21.01
N LEU A 134 2.62 7.45 20.87
CA LEU A 134 3.37 8.07 21.95
C LEU A 134 2.93 9.54 22.08
N ALA A 135 2.68 10.01 23.29
CA ALA A 135 2.33 11.41 23.54
C ALA A 135 3.56 12.21 24.02
N VAL A 136 3.83 13.33 23.36
CA VAL A 136 4.89 14.28 23.76
C VAL A 136 4.24 15.54 24.28
N VAL A 137 4.36 15.79 25.58
CA VAL A 137 3.78 16.97 26.22
C VAL A 137 4.81 18.09 26.24
N THR A 138 4.54 19.14 25.48
CA THR A 138 5.39 20.33 25.35
C THR A 138 4.90 21.46 26.26
N LYS A 139 5.72 22.50 26.41
CA LYS A 139 5.41 23.69 27.24
C LYS A 139 5.14 23.36 28.71
N SER A 140 5.81 22.32 29.25
CA SER A 140 5.67 21.92 30.66
C SER A 140 6.05 23.04 31.63
N ASP A 141 6.86 24.01 31.20
CA ASP A 141 7.20 25.22 31.95
C ASP A 141 6.02 26.18 32.14
N LYS A 142 5.01 26.15 31.25
CA LYS A 142 3.89 27.09 31.25
C LYS A 142 2.70 26.63 32.09
N ALA A 143 2.53 25.32 32.24
CA ALA A 143 1.45 24.74 33.02
C ALA A 143 1.98 23.52 33.79
N PRO A 144 2.80 23.75 34.84
CA PRO A 144 3.33 22.66 35.66
C PRO A 144 2.28 22.08 36.62
N GLU A 145 1.27 22.88 36.96
CA GLU A 145 0.16 22.51 37.83
C GLU A 145 -0.76 21.50 37.14
N GLY A 146 -1.04 20.36 37.78
CA GLY A 146 -1.91 19.32 37.22
C GLY A 146 -1.27 18.44 36.14
N LEU A 147 -0.02 18.70 35.73
CA LEU A 147 0.61 17.96 34.64
C LEU A 147 0.91 16.51 35.02
N LEU A 148 1.37 16.27 36.26
CA LEU A 148 1.64 14.93 36.77
C LEU A 148 0.36 14.09 36.75
N GLU A 149 -0.74 14.65 37.25
CA GLU A 149 -2.05 14.00 37.30
C GLU A 149 -2.56 13.68 35.90
N LYS A 150 -2.51 14.65 34.98
CA LYS A 150 -2.91 14.46 33.57
C LYS A 150 -2.16 13.31 32.88
N VAL A 151 -0.86 13.19 33.17
CA VAL A 151 0.00 12.18 32.56
C VAL A 151 -0.14 10.81 33.21
N MET A 152 -0.37 10.76 34.53
CA MET A 152 -0.54 9.52 35.28
C MET A 152 -1.94 8.90 35.12
N MET A 153 -2.98 9.72 35.01
CA MET A 153 -4.36 9.22 34.83
C MET A 153 -4.58 8.60 33.44
N ASP A 154 -3.83 9.07 32.43
CA ASP A 154 -3.94 8.61 31.04
C ASP A 154 -5.38 8.57 30.50
N ASP A 155 -6.14 9.64 30.74
CA ASP A 155 -7.57 9.73 30.32
C ASP A 155 -7.79 9.48 28.82
N VAL A 156 -6.75 9.68 28.01
CA VAL A 156 -6.80 9.52 26.54
C VAL A 156 -6.23 8.19 26.04
N HIS A 157 -5.82 7.29 26.93
CA HIS A 157 -5.39 5.90 26.65
C HIS A 157 -4.21 5.80 25.65
N ILE A 158 -3.06 6.35 26.02
CA ILE A 158 -1.85 6.33 25.20
C ILE A 158 -0.98 5.14 25.61
N GLY A 159 -1.08 4.05 24.86
CA GLY A 159 -0.41 2.79 25.20
C GLY A 159 1.12 2.84 25.29
N LEU A 160 1.81 3.69 24.50
CA LEU A 160 3.26 3.90 24.64
C LEU A 160 3.64 4.92 25.73
N GLY A 161 2.63 5.54 26.37
CA GLY A 161 2.76 6.51 27.44
C GLY A 161 3.11 7.93 26.98
N TYR A 162 3.65 8.70 27.92
CA TYR A 162 3.93 10.13 27.77
C TYR A 162 5.40 10.45 27.99
N VAL A 163 5.87 11.48 27.30
CA VAL A 163 7.15 12.15 27.59
C VAL A 163 6.95 13.66 27.65
N CYS A 164 7.29 14.27 28.77
CA CYS A 164 7.20 15.71 28.99
C CYS A 164 8.51 16.40 28.61
N VAL A 165 8.44 17.50 27.88
CA VAL A 165 9.61 18.23 27.37
C VAL A 165 9.47 19.74 27.52
N ARG A 166 10.59 20.43 27.67
CA ARG A 166 10.70 21.89 27.57
C ARG A 166 11.42 22.24 26.27
N ASN A 167 10.69 22.89 25.39
CA ASN A 167 11.27 23.41 24.14
C ASN A 167 12.03 24.72 24.39
N ARG A 168 12.81 25.13 23.39
CA ARG A 168 13.54 26.40 23.38
C ARG A 168 12.60 27.59 23.57
N VAL A 169 12.97 28.52 24.45
CA VAL A 169 12.20 29.75 24.71
C VAL A 169 13.02 30.97 24.28
N GLY A 170 12.46 31.86 23.48
CA GLY A 170 13.17 33.03 22.96
C GLY A 170 14.39 32.65 22.12
N ASP A 171 15.51 33.33 22.37
CA ASP A 171 16.76 33.22 21.61
C ASP A 171 17.81 32.28 22.24
N GLU A 172 17.39 31.41 23.17
CA GLU A 172 18.25 30.36 23.75
C GLU A 172 18.93 29.51 22.64
N THR A 173 20.15 29.03 22.88
CA THR A 173 20.75 27.99 22.03
C THR A 173 20.16 26.61 22.36
N TYR A 174 20.43 25.60 21.52
CA TYR A 174 19.97 24.23 21.79
C TYR A 174 20.57 23.67 23.08
N GLU A 175 21.84 23.95 23.36
CA GLU A 175 22.56 23.52 24.56
C GLU A 175 21.98 24.19 25.80
N GLN A 176 21.72 25.50 25.73
CA GLN A 176 21.10 26.25 26.83
C GLN A 176 19.71 25.70 27.15
N ALA A 177 18.90 25.43 26.12
CA ALA A 177 17.57 24.87 26.30
C ALA A 177 17.60 23.49 26.98
N ARG A 178 18.60 22.65 26.71
CA ARG A 178 18.78 21.33 27.35
C ARG A 178 19.14 21.45 28.83
N VAL A 179 20.08 22.33 29.16
CA VAL A 179 20.47 22.58 30.56
C VAL A 179 19.28 23.09 31.36
N GLU A 180 18.51 23.99 30.77
CA GLU A 180 17.36 24.60 31.44
C GLU A 180 16.15 23.63 31.52
N GLU A 181 15.97 22.74 30.54
CA GLU A 181 15.01 21.62 30.64
C GLU A 181 15.36 20.71 31.82
N GLU A 182 16.62 20.29 31.93
CA GLU A 182 17.08 19.45 33.04
C GLU A 182 16.91 20.16 34.39
N ARG A 183 17.20 21.47 34.44
CA ARG A 183 17.00 22.29 35.64
C ARG A 183 15.53 22.37 36.03
N LEU A 184 14.63 22.59 35.07
CA LEU A 184 13.18 22.67 35.31
C LEU A 184 12.67 21.39 35.97
N PHE A 185 12.92 20.23 35.35
CA PHE A 185 12.40 18.96 35.86
C PHE A 185 13.13 18.49 37.13
N LYS A 186 14.33 18.97 37.45
CA LYS A 186 14.99 18.66 38.72
C LYS A 186 14.52 19.53 39.89
N LEU A 187 14.35 20.83 39.65
CA LEU A 187 14.15 21.81 40.73
C LEU A 187 12.69 22.19 40.96
N HIS A 188 11.82 22.07 39.95
CA HIS A 188 10.44 22.51 40.08
C HIS A 188 9.63 21.55 40.97
N PRO A 189 8.99 22.02 42.07
CA PRO A 189 8.39 21.15 43.10
C PRO A 189 7.38 20.12 42.60
N MET A 190 6.62 20.46 41.56
CA MET A 190 5.60 19.56 40.98
C MET A 190 6.14 18.70 39.84
N LEU A 191 7.09 19.22 39.05
CA LEU A 191 7.58 18.50 37.87
C LEU A 191 8.66 17.48 38.23
N SER A 192 9.38 17.70 39.34
CA SER A 192 10.37 16.77 39.86
C SER A 192 9.78 15.47 40.40
N GLN A 193 8.46 15.43 40.59
CA GLN A 193 7.73 14.23 40.99
C GLN A 193 7.41 13.31 39.79
N ILE A 194 7.50 13.82 38.55
CA ILE A 194 7.31 13.01 37.34
C ILE A 194 8.51 12.05 37.20
N ASP A 195 8.22 10.81 36.82
CA ASP A 195 9.25 9.78 36.65
C ASP A 195 10.32 10.21 35.63
N LYS A 196 11.59 9.97 35.96
CA LYS A 196 12.75 10.35 35.12
C LYS A 196 12.71 9.71 33.73
N SER A 197 12.07 8.57 33.58
CA SER A 197 11.86 7.87 32.30
C SER A 197 10.79 8.52 31.41
N MET A 198 10.12 9.57 31.89
CA MET A 198 9.04 10.28 31.19
C MET A 198 9.36 11.77 30.96
N ILE A 199 10.59 12.21 31.21
CA ILE A 199 10.96 13.63 31.12
C ILE A 199 12.21 13.85 30.29
N GLY A 200 12.19 14.91 29.50
CA GLY A 200 13.33 15.43 28.77
C GLY A 200 13.53 14.85 27.37
N ILE A 201 14.19 15.65 26.54
CA ILE A 201 14.42 15.31 25.13
C ILE A 201 15.39 14.13 24.93
N PRO A 202 16.44 13.91 25.75
CA PRO A 202 17.27 12.70 25.65
C PRO A 202 16.44 11.42 25.83
N VAL A 203 15.56 11.40 26.82
CA VAL A 203 14.67 10.26 27.11
C VAL A 203 13.67 10.05 25.97
N LEU A 204 13.14 11.13 25.39
CA LEU A 204 12.29 11.05 24.20
C LEU A 204 13.03 10.36 23.04
N ALA A 205 14.28 10.76 22.76
CA ALA A 205 15.07 10.19 21.68
C ALA A 205 15.36 8.69 21.89
N ASP A 206 15.72 8.30 23.11
CA ASP A 206 15.96 6.90 23.46
C ASP A 206 14.69 6.05 23.35
N ARG A 207 13.56 6.55 23.88
CA ARG A 207 12.26 5.86 23.76
C ARG A 207 11.83 5.69 22.31
N LEU A 208 11.92 6.74 21.49
CA LEU A 208 11.57 6.66 20.07
C LEU A 208 12.40 5.60 19.35
N THR A 209 13.70 5.52 19.65
CA THR A 209 14.60 4.52 19.07
C THR A 209 14.21 3.10 19.49
N GLN A 210 13.88 2.87 20.76
CA GLN A 210 13.45 1.57 21.27
C GLN A 210 12.10 1.14 20.68
N ILE A 211 11.13 2.05 20.64
CA ILE A 211 9.80 1.81 20.06
C ILE A 211 9.95 1.44 18.57
N GLN A 212 10.77 2.19 17.83
CA GLN A 212 11.03 1.92 16.42
C GLN A 212 11.67 0.54 16.21
N ALA A 213 12.70 0.20 16.99
CA ALA A 213 13.36 -1.10 16.90
C ALA A 213 12.37 -2.25 17.19
N SER A 214 11.54 -2.10 18.22
CA SER A 214 10.52 -3.09 18.59
C SER A 214 9.46 -3.29 17.49
N LEU A 215 8.96 -2.19 16.92
CA LEU A 215 7.98 -2.25 15.83
C LEU A 215 8.56 -2.84 14.55
N ILE A 216 9.79 -2.49 14.18
CA ILE A 216 10.47 -3.11 13.05
C ILE A 216 10.58 -4.63 13.26
N ALA A 217 11.01 -5.07 14.44
CA ALA A 217 11.12 -6.50 14.76
C ALA A 217 9.76 -7.22 14.69
N LYS A 218 8.68 -6.58 15.14
CA LYS A 218 7.31 -7.13 15.10
C LYS A 218 6.74 -7.19 13.68
N CYS A 219 6.99 -6.19 12.85
CA CYS A 219 6.44 -6.08 11.50
C CYS A 219 7.28 -6.80 10.43
N LEU A 220 8.57 -7.07 10.68
CA LEU A 220 9.46 -7.67 9.69
C LEU A 220 8.98 -9.04 9.17
N PRO A 221 8.49 -9.98 9.99
CA PRO A 221 7.96 -11.26 9.50
C PRO A 221 6.79 -11.08 8.52
N ASP A 222 5.84 -10.21 8.84
CA ASP A 222 4.68 -9.93 7.98
C ASP A 222 5.11 -9.26 6.67
N ILE A 223 6.12 -8.38 6.72
CA ILE A 223 6.67 -7.74 5.52
C ILE A 223 7.34 -8.80 4.62
N VAL A 224 8.14 -9.71 5.19
CA VAL A 224 8.77 -10.80 4.44
C VAL A 224 7.71 -11.68 3.79
N GLN A 225 6.67 -12.08 4.54
CA GLN A 225 5.56 -12.87 4.00
C GLN A 225 4.85 -12.14 2.85
N LYS A 226 4.52 -10.84 3.01
CA LYS A 226 3.90 -10.03 1.94
C LYS A 226 4.79 -9.94 0.69
N ILE A 227 6.11 -9.89 0.86
CA ILE A 227 7.08 -9.87 -0.25
C ILE A 227 7.09 -11.22 -0.95
N ASP A 228 7.17 -12.32 -0.20
CA ASP A 228 7.17 -13.68 -0.76
C ASP A 228 5.86 -13.99 -1.49
N ASP A 229 4.72 -13.59 -0.93
CA ASP A 229 3.42 -13.72 -1.59
C ASP A 229 3.37 -12.95 -2.91
N LYS A 230 3.87 -11.71 -2.92
CA LYS A 230 3.95 -10.91 -4.16
C LYS A 230 4.94 -11.50 -5.16
N LEU A 231 6.07 -12.02 -4.70
CA LEU A 231 7.07 -12.65 -5.54
C LEU A 231 6.51 -13.92 -6.20
N ASN A 232 5.82 -14.76 -5.42
CA ASN A 232 5.19 -15.97 -5.91
C ASN A 232 4.13 -15.66 -6.96
N ARG A 233 3.24 -14.69 -6.69
CA ARG A 233 2.25 -14.23 -7.69
C ARG A 233 2.91 -13.75 -8.98
N SER A 234 3.88 -12.84 -8.89
CA SER A 234 4.61 -12.34 -10.05
C SER A 234 5.35 -13.46 -10.81
N THR A 235 5.88 -14.45 -10.10
CA THR A 235 6.56 -15.60 -10.71
C THR A 235 5.57 -16.52 -11.42
N THR A 236 4.40 -16.78 -10.82
CA THR A 236 3.32 -17.54 -11.46
C THR A 236 2.80 -16.82 -12.70
N GLU A 237 2.58 -15.51 -12.62
CA GLU A 237 2.19 -14.69 -13.76
C GLU A 237 3.25 -14.74 -14.87
N LEU A 238 4.52 -14.53 -14.53
CA LEU A 238 5.63 -14.61 -15.49
C LEU A 238 5.75 -16.00 -16.14
N ASN A 239 5.52 -17.07 -15.38
CA ASN A 239 5.53 -18.44 -15.90
C ASN A 239 4.32 -18.76 -16.78
N SER A 240 3.19 -18.09 -16.55
CA SER A 240 1.99 -18.21 -17.40
C SER A 240 2.11 -17.44 -18.72
N MET A 241 3.03 -16.45 -18.77
CA MET A 241 3.26 -15.67 -19.97
C MET A 241 3.96 -16.49 -21.06
N PRO A 242 3.67 -16.22 -22.35
CA PRO A 242 4.39 -16.84 -23.45
C PRO A 242 5.89 -16.57 -23.35
N GLN A 243 6.70 -17.59 -23.62
CA GLN A 243 8.16 -17.42 -23.66
C GLN A 243 8.54 -16.43 -24.76
N ASN A 244 9.52 -15.56 -24.47
CA ASN A 244 10.10 -14.69 -25.48
C ASN A 244 10.73 -15.53 -26.59
N LEU A 245 10.13 -15.50 -27.78
CA LEU A 245 10.58 -16.25 -28.95
C LEU A 245 11.73 -15.51 -29.65
N SER A 246 12.85 -15.35 -28.94
CA SER A 246 14.02 -14.63 -29.46
C SER A 246 14.80 -15.43 -30.50
N THR A 247 14.69 -16.76 -30.48
CA THR A 247 15.39 -17.65 -31.42
C THR A 247 14.41 -18.57 -32.15
N VAL A 248 14.84 -19.05 -33.32
CA VAL A 248 14.10 -20.05 -34.11
C VAL A 248 13.91 -21.36 -33.31
N ALA A 249 14.87 -21.71 -32.44
CA ALA A 249 14.76 -22.87 -31.56
C ALA A 249 13.64 -22.71 -30.52
N ASP A 250 13.49 -21.52 -29.94
CA ASP A 250 12.41 -21.21 -29.00
C ASP A 250 11.04 -21.28 -29.69
N ALA A 251 10.94 -20.75 -30.91
CA ALA A 251 9.72 -20.83 -31.72
C ALA A 251 9.34 -22.28 -32.04
N MET A 252 10.30 -23.13 -32.43
CA MET A 252 10.03 -24.56 -32.65
C MET A 252 9.59 -25.27 -31.36
N LYS A 253 10.24 -24.96 -30.22
CA LYS A 253 9.88 -25.54 -28.92
C LYS A 253 8.47 -25.14 -28.49
N ALA A 254 8.10 -23.87 -28.67
CA ALA A 254 6.75 -23.37 -28.40
C ALA A 254 5.71 -24.04 -29.32
N LEU A 255 5.98 -24.16 -30.62
CA LEU A 255 5.08 -24.83 -31.57
C LEU A 255 4.86 -26.31 -31.22
N ILE A 256 5.91 -27.03 -30.85
CA ILE A 256 5.81 -28.43 -30.39
C ILE A 256 4.98 -28.51 -29.11
N HIS A 257 5.17 -27.58 -28.17
CA HIS A 257 4.40 -27.51 -26.94
C HIS A 257 2.91 -27.26 -27.20
N ILE A 258 2.58 -26.30 -28.07
CA ILE A 258 1.20 -26.01 -28.50
C ILE A 258 0.59 -27.23 -29.18
N LYS A 259 1.29 -27.87 -30.13
CA LYS A 259 0.81 -29.09 -30.80
C LYS A 259 0.50 -30.20 -29.80
N LYS A 260 1.33 -30.37 -28.77
CA LYS A 260 1.13 -31.35 -27.71
C LYS A 260 -0.09 -31.01 -26.83
N LEU A 261 -0.26 -29.74 -26.46
CA LEU A 261 -1.41 -29.25 -25.70
C LEU A 261 -2.72 -29.48 -26.47
N VAL A 262 -2.77 -29.06 -27.74
CA VAL A 262 -3.95 -29.25 -28.60
C VAL A 262 -4.29 -30.73 -28.76
N ARG A 263 -3.28 -31.58 -29.01
CA ARG A 263 -3.52 -33.04 -29.11
C ARG A 263 -4.12 -33.61 -27.83
N ARG A 264 -3.59 -33.24 -26.66
CA ARG A 264 -4.09 -33.70 -25.37
C ARG A 264 -5.52 -33.20 -25.10
N SER A 265 -5.78 -31.92 -25.37
CA SER A 265 -7.10 -31.32 -25.20
C SER A 265 -8.13 -32.01 -26.10
N LEU A 266 -7.79 -32.29 -27.37
CA LEU A 266 -8.66 -33.04 -28.29
C LEU A 266 -8.87 -34.50 -27.86
N GLU A 267 -7.84 -35.18 -27.35
CA GLU A 267 -7.97 -36.55 -26.82
C GLU A 267 -8.89 -36.59 -25.59
N ASN A 268 -8.75 -35.63 -24.69
CA ASN A 268 -9.61 -35.54 -23.50
C ASN A 268 -11.07 -35.24 -23.88
N LEU A 269 -11.28 -34.28 -24.79
CA LEU A 269 -12.61 -33.85 -25.22
C LEU A 269 -13.34 -34.91 -26.08
N LEU A 270 -12.68 -35.43 -27.12
CA LEU A 270 -13.32 -36.25 -28.15
C LEU A 270 -13.31 -37.75 -27.82
N ILE A 271 -12.30 -38.23 -27.09
CA ILE A 271 -12.12 -39.67 -26.83
C ILE A 271 -12.49 -40.03 -25.40
N ARG A 272 -12.01 -39.26 -24.41
CA ARG A 272 -12.24 -39.58 -22.99
C ARG A 272 -13.54 -38.99 -22.43
N GLY A 273 -14.04 -37.91 -23.03
CA GLY A 273 -15.18 -37.17 -22.49
C GLY A 273 -14.89 -36.52 -21.14
N GLU A 274 -13.63 -36.17 -20.87
CA GLU A 274 -13.20 -35.45 -19.67
C GLU A 274 -13.32 -33.94 -19.95
N PHE A 275 -14.22 -33.26 -19.24
CA PHE A 275 -14.54 -31.84 -19.44
C PHE A 275 -14.10 -30.96 -18.25
N ASP A 276 -13.21 -31.44 -17.39
CA ASP A 276 -12.83 -30.80 -16.11
C ASP A 276 -12.29 -29.36 -16.26
N GLU A 277 -11.82 -28.97 -17.45
CA GLU A 277 -11.30 -27.63 -17.78
C GLU A 277 -12.35 -26.70 -18.44
N LEU A 278 -13.58 -27.19 -18.68
CA LEU A 278 -14.64 -26.45 -19.36
C LEU A 278 -15.73 -26.02 -18.38
N ASN A 279 -16.31 -24.84 -18.64
CA ASN A 279 -17.32 -24.26 -17.77
C ASN A 279 -18.55 -25.21 -17.70
N PRO A 280 -18.98 -25.67 -16.50
CA PRO A 280 -20.00 -26.72 -16.38
C PRO A 280 -21.36 -26.36 -16.97
N ASP A 281 -21.65 -25.07 -17.15
CA ASP A 281 -22.90 -24.58 -17.72
C ASP A 281 -22.93 -24.57 -19.26
N ASP A 282 -21.81 -24.84 -19.93
CA ASP A 282 -21.73 -24.84 -21.39
C ASP A 282 -22.00 -26.24 -21.98
N TYR A 283 -23.26 -26.65 -21.90
CA TYR A 283 -23.75 -27.93 -22.43
C TYR A 283 -23.46 -28.10 -23.94
N SER A 284 -23.22 -27.00 -24.66
CA SER A 284 -22.93 -27.00 -26.11
C SER A 284 -21.57 -27.63 -26.47
N LEU A 285 -20.62 -27.63 -25.52
CA LEU A 285 -19.25 -28.13 -25.68
C LEU A 285 -19.09 -29.61 -25.32
N HIS A 286 -20.15 -30.25 -24.82
CA HIS A 286 -20.14 -31.66 -24.42
C HIS A 286 -20.37 -32.59 -25.62
N GLY A 287 -19.34 -32.75 -26.45
CA GLY A 287 -19.43 -33.49 -27.72
C GLY A 287 -19.95 -34.92 -27.57
N THR A 288 -19.57 -35.63 -26.50
CA THR A 288 -20.01 -37.02 -26.24
C THR A 288 -21.49 -37.11 -25.83
N ALA A 289 -21.97 -36.17 -25.00
CA ALA A 289 -23.38 -36.09 -24.65
C ALA A 289 -24.23 -35.82 -25.90
N ARG A 290 -23.79 -34.88 -26.75
CA ARG A 290 -24.51 -34.55 -27.99
C ARG A 290 -24.57 -35.69 -28.99
N ILE A 291 -23.48 -36.45 -29.14
CA ILE A 291 -23.48 -37.67 -29.96
C ILE A 291 -24.45 -38.71 -29.38
N THR A 292 -24.51 -38.83 -28.05
CA THR A 292 -25.43 -39.74 -27.37
C THR A 292 -26.89 -39.36 -27.63
N ASP A 293 -27.22 -38.06 -27.54
CA ASP A 293 -28.56 -37.56 -27.85
C ASP A 293 -28.93 -37.83 -29.32
N MET A 294 -28.03 -37.53 -30.26
CA MET A 294 -28.23 -37.82 -31.68
C MET A 294 -28.44 -39.33 -31.95
N LEU A 295 -27.68 -40.20 -31.27
CA LEU A 295 -27.86 -41.65 -31.37
C LEU A 295 -29.18 -42.10 -30.74
N HIS A 296 -29.62 -41.46 -29.66
CA HIS A 296 -30.89 -41.77 -29.03
C HIS A 296 -32.08 -41.33 -29.89
N GLU A 297 -31.99 -40.17 -30.56
CA GLU A 297 -32.97 -39.73 -31.56
C GLU A 297 -33.00 -40.67 -32.76
N TYR A 298 -31.83 -41.05 -33.29
CA TYR A 298 -31.73 -42.02 -34.38
C TYR A 298 -32.34 -43.37 -33.99
N HIS A 299 -32.02 -43.88 -32.79
CA HIS A 299 -32.61 -45.11 -32.26
C HIS A 299 -34.13 -45.01 -32.10
N ALA A 300 -34.66 -43.87 -31.64
CA ALA A 300 -36.10 -43.65 -31.54
C ALA A 300 -36.78 -43.63 -32.92
N GLY A 301 -36.07 -43.18 -33.96
CA GLY A 301 -36.51 -43.20 -35.35
C GLY A 301 -36.40 -44.57 -36.03
N LEU A 302 -35.65 -45.52 -35.46
CA LEU A 302 -35.55 -46.88 -36.01
C LEU A 302 -36.87 -47.64 -35.81
N PRO A 303 -37.33 -48.39 -36.83
CA PRO A 303 -38.55 -49.18 -36.72
C PRO A 303 -38.44 -50.23 -35.61
N LYS A 304 -39.39 -50.24 -34.67
CA LYS A 304 -39.42 -51.15 -33.50
C LYS A 304 -39.62 -52.64 -33.86
N LYS A 305 -39.79 -52.96 -35.14
CA LYS A 305 -39.88 -54.32 -35.66
C LYS A 305 -38.82 -54.48 -36.74
N CYS A 306 -38.05 -55.58 -36.66
CA CYS A 306 -37.14 -55.97 -37.72
C CYS A 306 -37.96 -56.19 -39.01
N PRO A 307 -37.55 -55.65 -40.17
CA PRO A 307 -38.27 -55.87 -41.42
C PRO A 307 -38.23 -57.37 -41.72
N THR A 308 -39.35 -58.04 -41.51
CA THR A 308 -39.60 -59.36 -42.08
C THR A 308 -39.66 -59.17 -43.58
N THR A 309 -38.68 -59.78 -44.27
CA THR A 309 -38.55 -59.89 -45.73
C THR A 309 -39.87 -59.69 -46.46
N ASP A 310 -39.97 -58.56 -47.17
CA ASP A 310 -40.68 -58.33 -48.44
C ASP A 310 -40.97 -56.84 -48.74
N GLU A 311 -40.33 -55.89 -48.05
CA GLU A 311 -40.28 -54.49 -48.51
C GLU A 311 -38.84 -54.07 -48.81
N GLU A 312 -38.64 -53.55 -50.03
CA GLU A 312 -37.36 -53.14 -50.65
C GLU A 312 -36.54 -52.20 -49.75
N PHE A 313 -35.67 -52.76 -48.93
CA PHE A 313 -34.83 -52.03 -47.98
C PHE A 313 -33.57 -51.38 -48.60
N LEU A 314 -33.37 -51.46 -49.92
CA LEU A 314 -32.17 -50.92 -50.59
C LEU A 314 -32.46 -50.27 -51.94
N MET A 315 -33.21 -49.16 -51.95
CA MET A 315 -33.40 -48.33 -53.15
C MET A 315 -33.12 -46.83 -52.88
N GLU A 316 -32.09 -46.50 -52.11
CA GLU A 316 -31.57 -45.11 -52.03
C GLU A 316 -30.03 -44.98 -52.03
N GLU A 317 -29.29 -45.95 -52.59
CA GLU A 317 -27.85 -45.78 -52.87
C GLU A 317 -27.50 -46.07 -54.34
N GLY A 318 -28.22 -45.41 -55.27
CA GLY A 318 -28.00 -45.60 -56.71
C GLY A 318 -28.29 -44.39 -57.60
N LYS A 319 -28.40 -43.19 -57.04
CA LYS A 319 -28.49 -41.94 -57.82
C LYS A 319 -27.46 -40.90 -57.37
N GLY A 320 -26.23 -41.36 -57.19
CA GLY A 320 -25.08 -40.51 -57.45
C GLY A 320 -24.89 -40.38 -58.96
N ASP A 321 -24.75 -39.14 -59.42
CA ASP A 321 -23.87 -38.79 -60.54
C ASP A 321 -24.37 -39.05 -61.98
N SER A 322 -25.25 -38.19 -62.51
CA SER A 322 -25.37 -37.89 -63.96
C SER A 322 -26.48 -36.87 -64.34
N ARG A 323 -26.70 -35.80 -63.54
CA ARG A 323 -27.61 -34.70 -63.94
C ARG A 323 -27.01 -33.29 -63.79
N ASP A 324 -25.69 -33.17 -63.90
CA ASP A 324 -25.01 -31.86 -63.85
C ASP A 324 -24.47 -31.35 -65.20
N GLN A 325 -25.05 -31.76 -66.34
CA GLN A 325 -24.56 -31.33 -67.66
C GLN A 325 -25.58 -30.82 -68.69
N ARG A 326 -26.85 -30.53 -68.34
CA ARG A 326 -27.83 -30.10 -69.36
C ARG A 326 -28.53 -28.74 -69.19
N ASN A 327 -28.22 -27.92 -68.18
CA ASN A 327 -28.94 -26.63 -68.03
C ASN A 327 -28.10 -25.39 -67.65
N LYS A 328 -26.78 -25.38 -67.91
CA LYS A 328 -25.94 -24.17 -67.70
C LYS A 328 -25.07 -23.72 -68.88
N ALA A 329 -25.20 -24.33 -70.07
CA ALA A 329 -24.46 -23.92 -71.27
C ALA A 329 -25.40 -23.51 -72.43
N SER A 330 -26.26 -22.51 -72.21
CA SER A 330 -26.93 -21.78 -73.32
C SER A 330 -27.26 -20.32 -72.98
N LYS A 331 -26.64 -19.74 -71.94
CA LYS A 331 -26.64 -18.30 -71.67
C LYS A 331 -25.21 -17.76 -71.70
N LEU A 332 -24.61 -17.80 -72.89
CA LEU A 332 -23.41 -17.06 -73.26
C LEU A 332 -23.24 -17.16 -74.78
N HIS A 333 -24.13 -16.48 -75.51
CA HIS A 333 -23.91 -15.84 -76.81
C HIS A 333 -25.23 -15.27 -77.34
N ALA A 334 -25.53 -14.03 -76.93
CA ALA A 334 -26.26 -13.00 -77.65
C ALA A 334 -26.32 -11.76 -76.76
#